data_AF-A0A0U1L5Z4-F1
#
_entry.id   AF-A0A0U1L5Z4-F1
#
_cell.length_a   1.000
_cell.length_b   1.000
_cell.length_c   1.000
_cell.angle_alpha   90.00
_cell.angle_beta   90.00
_cell.angle_gamma   90.00
#
_symmetry.space_group_name_H-M   'P 1'
#
loop_
_entity.id
_entity.type
_entity.pdbx_description
1 polymer ?
#
loop_
_entity_poly.entity_id
_entity_poly.type
_entity_poly.pdbx_seq_one_letter_code
_entity_poly.pdbx_strand_id
1 'polypeptide(L)'
;MIYVTNTPNNAGVAIYGDCLDFDALYEALHVVVGDEDEYVRYEASRIRVLGVCYDLRHALMGDREVEFVDNGMDKDKMRNMAIIAHDKNIYLKINVLWPELLFVTMALNDFVRLHAEKQAKNSYHVMLDKRNIWDESISNTRLFQAAIAKSLKETVSPHSFNRMMNLLNHDYTWTDGYITQYLDVLNIKFINMDKEKRLKSIPTMAKRLTEHGKEYLEIESVVLEGAKEFGRSANDVRLKGIDYPDEIDW
;
A
#
# COMPACT_ATOMS: atom_id res chain seq x y z
N MET A 1 -5.40 11.29 -12.32
CA MET A 1 -4.49 11.35 -11.16
C MET A 1 -5.04 10.51 -10.03
N ILE A 2 -4.20 9.65 -9.47
CA ILE A 2 -4.56 8.82 -8.31
C ILE A 2 -4.90 9.65 -7.09
N TYR A 3 -5.98 9.29 -6.41
CA TYR A 3 -6.29 9.80 -5.08
C TYR A 3 -6.80 8.69 -4.17
N VAL A 4 -6.69 8.92 -2.86
CA VAL A 4 -7.02 7.94 -1.83
C VAL A 4 -7.95 8.62 -0.83
N THR A 5 -9.02 7.93 -0.42
CA THR A 5 -9.94 8.41 0.62
C THR A 5 -10.24 7.30 1.61
N ASN A 6 -10.41 7.65 2.87
CA ASN A 6 -10.86 6.71 3.89
C ASN A 6 -12.26 6.14 3.57
N THR A 7 -12.47 4.85 3.82
CA THR A 7 -13.75 4.18 3.56
C THR A 7 -14.82 4.55 4.59
N PRO A 8 -16.14 4.40 4.28
CA PRO A 8 -17.22 4.84 5.14
C PRO A 8 -17.20 4.28 6.58
N ASN A 9 -16.76 3.04 6.77
CA ASN A 9 -16.66 2.39 8.08
C ASN A 9 -15.22 2.31 8.62
N ASN A 10 -14.31 3.13 8.06
CA ASN A 10 -12.93 3.27 8.50
C ASN A 10 -12.14 1.95 8.50
N ALA A 11 -12.56 0.93 7.75
CA ALA A 11 -11.80 -0.33 7.64
C ALA A 11 -10.49 -0.16 6.86
N GLY A 12 -10.48 0.80 5.93
CA GLY A 12 -9.34 1.03 5.07
C GLY A 12 -9.48 2.30 4.25
N VAL A 13 -8.96 2.23 3.04
CA VAL A 13 -9.05 3.29 2.04
C VAL A 13 -9.64 2.76 0.75
N ALA A 14 -10.30 3.65 0.03
CA ALA A 14 -10.60 3.50 -1.38
C ALA A 14 -9.53 4.25 -2.19
N ILE A 15 -8.94 3.57 -3.16
CA ILE A 15 -7.94 4.11 -4.10
C ILE A 15 -8.65 4.30 -5.44
N TYR A 16 -8.52 5.48 -6.02
CA TYR A 16 -9.18 5.86 -7.26
C TYR A 16 -8.19 6.31 -8.32
N GLY A 17 -8.53 6.08 -9.58
CA GLY A 17 -7.78 6.54 -10.74
C GLY A 17 -8.52 6.19 -12.03
N ASP A 18 -8.16 6.84 -13.13
CA ASP A 18 -8.58 6.35 -14.45
C ASP A 18 -7.73 5.13 -14.89
N CYS A 19 -7.98 4.63 -16.09
CA CYS A 19 -7.25 3.47 -16.60
C CYS A 19 -5.74 3.73 -16.76
N LEU A 20 -5.34 4.94 -17.14
CA LEU A 20 -3.93 5.29 -17.33
C LEU A 20 -3.23 5.45 -15.99
N ASP A 21 -3.92 6.03 -15.00
CA ASP A 21 -3.44 6.12 -13.63
C ASP A 21 -3.15 4.73 -13.05
N PHE A 22 -4.11 3.80 -13.15
CA PHE A 22 -3.96 2.44 -12.59
C PHE A 22 -2.92 1.61 -13.33
N ASP A 23 -2.83 1.74 -14.66
CA ASP A 23 -1.80 1.08 -15.47
C ASP A 23 -0.40 1.59 -15.09
N ALA A 24 -0.22 2.91 -15.01
CA ALA A 24 1.05 3.52 -14.61
C ALA A 24 1.47 3.11 -13.18
N LEU A 25 0.53 3.05 -12.23
CA LEU A 25 0.83 2.58 -10.89
C LEU A 25 1.17 1.09 -10.87
N TYR A 26 0.39 0.26 -11.56
CA TYR A 26 0.63 -1.19 -11.64
C TYR A 26 2.04 -1.49 -12.15
N GLU A 27 2.43 -0.88 -13.28
CA GLU A 27 3.76 -1.05 -13.87
C GLU A 27 4.86 -0.52 -12.93
N ALA A 28 4.67 0.66 -12.33
CA ALA A 28 5.64 1.25 -11.42
C ALA A 28 5.90 0.36 -10.19
N LEU A 29 4.85 -0.19 -9.57
CA LEU A 29 4.98 -1.08 -8.43
C LEU A 29 5.69 -2.38 -8.83
N HIS A 30 5.33 -2.98 -9.97
CA HIS A 30 5.99 -4.18 -10.49
C HIS A 30 7.48 -3.98 -10.74
N VAL A 31 7.87 -2.84 -11.34
CA VAL A 31 9.27 -2.51 -11.63
C VAL A 31 10.08 -2.29 -10.34
N VAL A 32 9.49 -1.60 -9.35
CA VAL A 32 10.19 -1.25 -8.11
C VAL A 32 10.40 -2.46 -7.19
N VAL A 33 9.43 -3.40 -7.11
CA VAL A 33 9.57 -4.61 -6.26
C VAL A 33 10.54 -5.66 -6.81
N GLY A 34 10.92 -5.53 -8.09
CA GLY A 34 11.84 -6.43 -8.78
C GLY A 34 11.30 -7.84 -9.02
N ASP A 35 12.07 -8.64 -9.74
CA ASP A 35 11.74 -10.01 -10.12
C ASP A 35 11.77 -10.97 -8.91
N GLU A 36 11.19 -12.17 -9.07
CA GLU A 36 11.02 -13.16 -7.99
C GLU A 36 12.31 -13.53 -7.26
N ASP A 37 13.43 -13.62 -7.99
CA ASP A 37 14.75 -13.99 -7.47
C ASP A 37 15.56 -12.80 -6.91
N GLU A 38 15.08 -11.57 -7.11
CA GLU A 38 15.67 -10.38 -6.50
C GLU A 38 15.25 -10.24 -5.04
N TYR A 39 16.03 -9.49 -4.26
CA TYR A 39 15.67 -9.08 -2.90
C TYR A 39 15.07 -10.21 -2.03
N VAL A 40 15.67 -11.40 -2.05
CA VAL A 40 15.08 -12.64 -1.48
C VAL A 40 14.53 -12.48 -0.06
N ARG A 41 15.20 -11.69 0.78
CA ARG A 41 14.75 -11.45 2.17
C ARG A 41 13.48 -10.58 2.28
N TYR A 42 13.03 -9.99 1.18
CA TYR A 42 11.82 -9.17 1.05
C TYR A 42 10.69 -9.89 0.30
N GLU A 43 10.84 -11.18 -0.02
CA GLU A 43 9.83 -11.96 -0.76
C GLU A 43 8.42 -11.83 -0.14
N ALA A 44 8.32 -11.97 1.18
CA ALA A 44 7.04 -11.85 1.88
C ALA A 44 6.42 -10.46 1.71
N SER A 45 7.25 -9.42 1.79
CA SER A 45 6.84 -8.02 1.62
C SER A 45 6.46 -7.71 0.18
N ARG A 46 7.17 -8.29 -0.80
CA ARG A 46 6.84 -8.20 -2.23
C ARG A 46 5.44 -8.73 -2.47
N ILE A 47 5.10 -9.89 -1.91
CA ILE A 47 3.78 -10.51 -2.09
C ILE A 47 2.67 -9.57 -1.60
N ARG A 48 2.87 -8.81 -0.51
CA ARG A 48 1.88 -7.82 -0.03
C ARG A 48 1.70 -6.66 -1.01
N VAL A 49 2.79 -6.13 -1.58
CA VAL A 49 2.70 -5.11 -2.63
C VAL A 49 2.03 -5.64 -3.89
N LEU A 50 2.36 -6.88 -4.30
CA LEU A 50 1.75 -7.54 -5.44
C LEU A 50 0.26 -7.86 -5.22
N GLY A 51 -0.19 -8.00 -3.97
CA GLY A 51 -1.61 -8.07 -3.61
C GLY A 51 -2.36 -6.81 -4.01
N VAL A 52 -1.77 -5.62 -3.81
CA VAL A 52 -2.35 -4.36 -4.32
C VAL A 52 -2.33 -4.34 -5.85
N CYS A 53 -1.26 -4.82 -6.49
CA CYS A 53 -1.17 -4.91 -7.95
C CYS A 53 -2.25 -5.83 -8.53
N TYR A 54 -2.57 -6.92 -7.84
CA TYR A 54 -3.65 -7.83 -8.20
C TYR A 54 -5.00 -7.10 -8.23
N ASP A 55 -5.32 -6.33 -7.19
CA ASP A 55 -6.55 -5.54 -7.16
C ASP A 55 -6.61 -4.46 -8.24
N LEU A 56 -5.50 -3.76 -8.49
CA LEU A 56 -5.40 -2.79 -9.59
C LEU A 56 -5.68 -3.44 -10.94
N ARG A 57 -5.09 -4.62 -11.19
CA ARG A 57 -5.28 -5.38 -12.42
C ARG A 57 -6.73 -5.84 -12.60
N HIS A 58 -7.37 -6.32 -11.53
CA HIS A 58 -8.79 -6.68 -11.58
C HIS A 58 -9.69 -5.48 -11.84
N ALA A 59 -9.36 -4.31 -11.29
CA ALA A 59 -10.10 -3.09 -11.61
C ALA A 59 -9.96 -2.70 -13.10
N LEU A 60 -8.75 -2.81 -13.66
CA LEU A 60 -8.52 -2.58 -15.09
C LEU A 60 -9.27 -3.59 -15.99
N MET A 61 -9.50 -4.81 -15.51
CA MET A 61 -10.27 -5.84 -16.22
C MET A 61 -11.80 -5.64 -16.11
N GLY A 62 -12.27 -4.69 -15.31
CA GLY A 62 -13.70 -4.44 -15.09
C GLY A 62 -14.33 -5.27 -13.96
N ASP A 63 -13.52 -5.93 -13.13
CA ASP A 63 -13.97 -6.80 -12.03
C ASP A 63 -14.08 -6.05 -10.68
N ARG A 64 -14.01 -4.71 -10.69
CA ARG A 64 -14.08 -3.86 -9.49
C ARG A 64 -15.01 -2.67 -9.69
N GLU A 65 -15.21 -1.93 -8.60
CA GLU A 65 -16.11 -0.77 -8.54
C GLU A 65 -15.65 0.37 -9.46
N VAL A 66 -16.63 1.14 -9.94
CA VAL A 66 -16.39 2.38 -10.68
C VAL A 66 -17.18 3.54 -10.08
N GLU A 67 -16.65 4.74 -10.20
CA GLU A 67 -17.29 5.98 -9.74
C GLU A 67 -17.30 7.04 -10.85
N PHE A 68 -18.41 7.78 -10.95
CA PHE A 68 -18.53 8.89 -11.89
C PHE A 68 -18.11 10.19 -11.22
N VAL A 69 -16.97 10.74 -11.63
CA VAL A 69 -16.38 11.94 -11.05
C VAL A 69 -16.59 13.12 -12.00
N ASP A 70 -17.02 14.26 -11.46
CA ASP A 70 -17.18 15.49 -12.23
C ASP A 70 -15.83 15.92 -12.83
N ASN A 71 -15.79 16.14 -14.15
CA ASN A 71 -14.55 16.49 -14.85
C ASN A 71 -14.40 18.01 -15.08
N GLY A 72 -15.34 18.80 -14.54
CA GLY A 72 -15.35 20.24 -14.67
C GLY A 72 -15.75 20.74 -16.05
N MET A 73 -16.24 19.88 -16.96
CA MET A 73 -16.83 20.29 -18.24
C MET A 73 -18.26 20.76 -18.02
N ASP A 74 -18.41 22.00 -17.57
CA ASP A 74 -19.71 22.66 -17.51
C ASP A 74 -20.19 23.11 -18.91
N LYS A 75 -21.47 23.49 -18.99
CA LYS A 75 -22.11 23.92 -20.25
C LYS A 75 -21.42 25.13 -20.89
N ASP A 76 -20.88 26.03 -20.08
CA ASP A 76 -20.24 27.26 -20.57
C ASP A 76 -18.88 26.95 -21.18
N LYS A 77 -18.08 26.09 -20.55
CA LYS A 77 -16.83 25.58 -21.11
C LYS A 77 -17.04 24.79 -22.39
N MET A 78 -18.03 23.90 -22.43
CA MET A 78 -18.39 23.16 -23.65
C MET A 78 -18.74 24.11 -24.80
N ARG A 79 -19.55 25.14 -24.51
CA ARG A 79 -19.91 26.16 -25.50
C ARG A 79 -18.69 26.95 -25.98
N ASN A 80 -17.82 27.37 -25.07
CA ASN A 80 -16.60 28.13 -25.40
C ASN A 80 -15.60 27.31 -26.22
N MET A 81 -15.52 26.00 -25.97
CA MET A 81 -14.67 25.07 -26.71
C MET A 81 -15.32 24.55 -28.00
N ALA A 82 -16.60 24.86 -28.23
CA ALA A 82 -17.39 24.35 -29.36
C ALA A 82 -17.39 22.81 -29.46
N ILE A 83 -17.46 22.13 -28.31
CA ILE A 83 -17.53 20.66 -28.22
C ILE A 83 -18.76 20.20 -27.44
N ILE A 84 -19.20 18.97 -27.71
CA ILE A 84 -20.19 18.24 -26.90
C ILE A 84 -19.44 17.07 -26.27
N ALA A 85 -19.36 17.05 -24.94
CA ALA A 85 -18.68 16.01 -24.17
C ALA A 85 -19.53 15.60 -22.96
N HIS A 86 -19.11 14.55 -22.24
CA HIS A 86 -19.67 14.24 -20.93
C HIS A 86 -19.06 15.16 -19.86
N ASP A 87 -19.87 15.50 -18.86
CA ASP A 87 -19.49 16.31 -17.67
C ASP A 87 -18.87 15.45 -16.56
N LYS A 88 -18.72 14.14 -16.79
CA LYS A 88 -18.15 13.19 -15.83
C LYS A 88 -17.15 12.25 -16.50
N ASN A 89 -16.14 11.88 -15.73
CA ASN A 89 -15.19 10.81 -16.04
C ASN A 89 -15.53 9.57 -15.23
N ILE A 90 -15.11 8.40 -15.72
CA ILE A 90 -15.21 7.13 -15.00
C ILE A 90 -13.87 6.89 -14.30
N TYR A 91 -13.93 6.66 -12.99
CA TYR A 91 -12.77 6.31 -12.17
C TYR A 91 -12.95 4.88 -11.68
N LEU A 92 -11.89 4.09 -11.78
CA LEU A 92 -11.78 2.77 -11.18
C LEU A 92 -11.55 2.92 -9.68
N LYS A 93 -12.01 1.94 -8.90
CA LYS A 93 -11.90 1.94 -7.44
C LYS A 93 -11.51 0.56 -6.91
N ILE A 94 -10.52 0.54 -6.01
CA ILE A 94 -10.18 -0.62 -5.17
C ILE A 94 -10.17 -0.23 -3.70
N ASN A 95 -10.47 -1.18 -2.81
CA ASN A 95 -10.42 -0.95 -1.38
C ASN A 95 -9.29 -1.77 -0.74
N VAL A 96 -8.53 -1.15 0.17
CA VAL A 96 -7.40 -1.78 0.87
C VAL A 96 -7.48 -1.45 2.35
N LEU A 97 -7.29 -2.45 3.23
CA LEU A 97 -7.33 -2.27 4.68
C LEU A 97 -6.24 -1.30 5.17
N TRP A 98 -6.52 -0.57 6.25
CA TRP A 98 -5.55 0.38 6.81
C TRP A 98 -4.22 -0.28 7.23
N PRO A 99 -4.19 -1.40 8.00
CA PRO A 99 -2.92 -2.02 8.37
C PRO A 99 -2.14 -2.52 7.13
N GLU A 100 -2.83 -3.12 6.16
CA GLU A 100 -2.24 -3.56 4.89
C GLU A 100 -1.58 -2.39 4.15
N LEU A 101 -2.31 -1.29 3.95
CA LEU A 101 -1.81 -0.13 3.22
C LEU A 101 -0.63 0.55 3.93
N LEU A 102 -0.66 0.61 5.26
CA LEU A 102 0.44 1.14 6.06
C LEU A 102 1.70 0.29 5.90
N PHE A 103 1.55 -1.04 5.93
CA PHE A 103 2.66 -1.96 5.68
C PHE A 103 3.19 -1.83 4.25
N VAL A 104 2.32 -1.82 3.25
CA VAL A 104 2.69 -1.60 1.84
C VAL A 104 3.45 -0.28 1.68
N THR A 105 3.01 0.79 2.33
CA THR A 105 3.70 2.09 2.30
C THR A 105 5.13 1.97 2.84
N MET A 106 5.35 1.21 3.92
CA MET A 106 6.68 0.94 4.47
C MET A 106 7.52 0.08 3.53
N ALA A 107 6.95 -1.02 3.01
CA ALA A 107 7.65 -1.92 2.09
C ALA A 107 8.09 -1.18 0.82
N LEU A 108 7.27 -0.25 0.31
CA LEU A 108 7.62 0.57 -0.85
C LEU A 108 8.80 1.51 -0.57
N ASN A 109 9.01 1.98 0.66
CA ASN A 109 10.22 2.72 1.00
C ASN A 109 11.47 1.87 0.79
N ASP A 110 11.42 0.61 1.23
CA ASP A 110 12.52 -0.35 1.08
C ASP A 110 12.74 -0.69 -0.40
N PHE A 111 11.69 -1.04 -1.14
CA PHE A 111 11.82 -1.40 -2.55
C PHE A 111 12.29 -0.24 -3.41
N VAL A 112 11.81 0.99 -3.18
CA VAL A 112 12.34 2.18 -3.89
C VAL A 112 13.84 2.34 -3.63
N ARG A 113 14.29 2.12 -2.39
CA ARG A 113 15.71 2.19 -2.06
C ARG A 113 16.51 1.08 -2.73
N LEU A 114 16.06 -0.16 -2.65
CA LEU A 114 16.71 -1.33 -3.24
C LEU A 114 16.83 -1.18 -4.77
N HIS A 115 15.73 -0.78 -5.43
CA HIS A 115 15.69 -0.49 -6.85
C HIS A 115 16.70 0.60 -7.24
N ALA A 116 16.70 1.71 -6.50
CA ALA A 116 17.61 2.81 -6.74
C ALA A 116 19.08 2.42 -6.51
N GLU A 117 19.39 1.63 -5.46
CA GLU A 117 20.74 1.12 -5.15
C GLU A 117 21.25 0.21 -6.27
N LYS A 118 20.39 -0.70 -6.75
CA LYS A 118 20.68 -1.59 -7.88
C LYS A 118 21.01 -0.80 -9.15
N GLN A 119 20.22 0.23 -9.45
CA GLN A 119 20.44 1.08 -10.62
C GLN A 119 21.73 1.90 -10.46
N ALA A 120 21.98 2.50 -9.29
CA ALA A 120 23.02 3.50 -9.08
C ALA A 120 24.47 2.95 -8.99
N LYS A 121 24.67 1.62 -8.89
CA LYS A 121 25.98 0.91 -8.93
C LYS A 121 27.17 1.78 -8.49
N ASN A 122 27.24 2.15 -7.22
CA ASN A 122 28.31 2.95 -6.55
C ASN A 122 28.10 4.47 -6.41
N SER A 123 26.90 5.02 -6.63
CA SER A 123 26.62 6.40 -6.21
C SER A 123 26.45 6.49 -4.69
N TYR A 124 27.11 7.48 -4.07
CA TYR A 124 26.86 7.81 -2.65
C TYR A 124 25.47 8.42 -2.44
N HIS A 125 25.03 9.25 -3.39
CA HIS A 125 23.68 9.85 -3.38
C HIS A 125 22.78 9.06 -4.32
N VAL A 126 22.37 7.87 -3.87
CA VAL A 126 21.60 6.90 -4.66
C VAL A 126 20.36 7.54 -5.31
N MET A 127 19.53 8.26 -4.55
CA MET A 127 18.31 8.89 -5.09
C MET A 127 18.58 10.04 -6.06
N LEU A 128 19.75 10.68 -6.00
CA LEU A 128 20.14 11.77 -6.89
C LEU A 128 20.98 11.30 -8.08
N ASP A 129 21.21 10.00 -8.21
CA ASP A 129 21.87 9.45 -9.39
C ASP A 129 21.05 9.76 -10.64
N LYS A 130 21.73 10.05 -11.75
CA LYS A 130 21.09 10.37 -13.04
C LYS A 130 20.11 9.31 -13.55
N ARG A 131 20.24 8.05 -13.10
CA ARG A 131 19.34 6.95 -13.41
C ARG A 131 18.05 6.99 -12.60
N ASN A 132 18.08 7.60 -11.42
CA ASN A 132 17.03 7.48 -10.40
C ASN A 132 16.24 8.77 -10.20
N ILE A 133 16.90 9.92 -10.33
CA ILE A 133 16.31 11.24 -10.01
C ILE A 133 15.05 11.57 -10.83
N TRP A 134 14.94 11.00 -12.04
CA TRP A 134 13.78 11.13 -12.92
C TRP A 134 13.19 9.77 -13.29
N ASP A 135 13.44 8.73 -12.49
CA ASP A 135 12.87 7.41 -12.75
C ASP A 135 11.34 7.46 -12.57
N GLU A 136 10.64 7.05 -13.61
CA GLU A 136 9.17 7.09 -13.67
C GLU A 136 8.53 6.14 -12.65
N SER A 137 9.13 4.97 -12.42
CA SER A 137 8.60 3.97 -11.50
C SER A 137 8.75 4.44 -10.04
N ILE A 138 9.90 5.03 -9.70
CA ILE A 138 10.10 5.71 -8.41
C ILE A 138 9.09 6.85 -8.26
N SER A 139 8.91 7.68 -9.29
CA SER A 139 8.03 8.85 -9.23
C SER A 139 6.56 8.48 -9.03
N ASN A 140 6.05 7.50 -9.78
CA ASN A 140 4.68 6.99 -9.62
C ASN A 140 4.46 6.31 -8.27
N THR A 141 5.45 5.54 -7.78
CA THR A 141 5.41 4.97 -6.43
C THR A 141 5.32 6.05 -5.35
N ARG A 142 6.13 7.12 -5.48
CA ARG A 142 6.12 8.25 -4.54
C ARG A 142 4.83 9.07 -4.63
N LEU A 143 4.25 9.21 -5.82
CA LEU A 143 2.94 9.84 -6.01
C LEU A 143 1.84 9.07 -5.28
N PHE A 144 1.85 7.74 -5.37
CA PHE A 144 0.92 6.88 -4.63
C PHE A 144 1.09 7.03 -3.12
N GLN A 145 2.33 6.95 -2.61
CA GLN A 145 2.60 7.18 -1.19
C GLN A 145 2.19 8.58 -0.72
N ALA A 146 2.33 9.61 -1.57
CA ALA A 146 1.86 10.96 -1.27
C ALA A 146 0.32 11.04 -1.17
N ALA A 147 -0.40 10.33 -2.06
CA ALA A 147 -1.85 10.23 -2.00
C ALA A 147 -2.32 9.53 -0.70
N ILE A 148 -1.63 8.46 -0.29
CA ILE A 148 -1.87 7.78 1.00
C ILE A 148 -1.63 8.75 2.18
N ALA A 149 -0.50 9.46 2.17
CA ALA A 149 -0.15 10.40 3.22
C ALA A 149 -1.19 11.54 3.33
N LYS A 150 -1.71 12.03 2.20
CA LYS A 150 -2.80 13.01 2.16
C LYS A 150 -4.06 12.45 2.82
N SER A 151 -4.52 11.25 2.41
CA SER A 151 -5.68 10.59 3.02
C SER A 151 -5.50 10.39 4.52
N LEU A 152 -4.31 9.96 4.95
CA LEU A 152 -4.01 9.74 6.36
C LEU A 152 -4.07 11.05 7.15
N LYS A 153 -3.54 12.15 6.62
CA LYS A 153 -3.59 13.48 7.23
C LYS A 153 -5.02 13.99 7.45
N GLU A 154 -5.92 13.67 6.52
CA GLU A 154 -7.34 14.01 6.62
C GLU A 154 -8.11 13.09 7.59
N THR A 155 -7.58 11.88 7.83
CA THR A 155 -8.24 10.84 8.65
C THR A 155 -7.88 10.92 10.13
N VAL A 156 -6.62 11.18 10.48
CA VAL A 156 -6.16 11.19 11.89
C VAL A 156 -5.87 12.59 12.40
N SER A 157 -5.76 12.76 13.72
CA SER A 157 -5.40 14.06 14.29
C SER A 157 -4.00 14.52 13.84
N PRO A 158 -3.73 15.85 13.73
CA PRO A 158 -2.43 16.36 13.29
C PRO A 158 -1.25 15.82 14.12
N HIS A 159 -1.44 15.66 15.43
CA HIS A 159 -0.44 15.07 16.31
C HIS A 159 -0.16 13.59 15.98
N SER A 160 -1.21 12.81 15.72
CA SER A 160 -1.06 11.40 15.34
C SER A 160 -0.41 11.26 13.96
N PHE A 161 -0.81 12.11 13.01
CA PHE A 161 -0.23 12.16 11.67
C PHE A 161 1.29 12.38 11.72
N ASN A 162 1.74 13.42 12.43
CA ASN A 162 3.18 13.71 12.55
C ASN A 162 3.96 12.54 13.18
N ARG A 163 3.40 11.92 14.22
CA ARG A 163 4.01 10.72 14.84
C ARG A 163 4.09 9.56 13.85
N MET A 164 3.02 9.30 13.09
CA MET A 164 3.00 8.24 12.10
C MET A 164 4.00 8.50 10.98
N MET A 165 4.13 9.73 10.47
CA MET A 165 5.12 10.06 9.45
C MET A 165 6.55 9.79 9.93
N ASN A 166 6.86 10.05 11.20
CA ASN A 166 8.17 9.71 11.75
C ASN A 166 8.38 8.20 11.92
N LEU A 167 7.33 7.44 12.20
CA LEU A 167 7.40 5.98 12.34
C LEU A 167 7.54 5.28 10.99
N LEU A 168 6.82 5.76 9.97
CA LEU A 168 6.75 5.18 8.62
C LEU A 168 7.87 5.68 7.70
N ASN A 169 8.74 6.61 8.14
CA ASN A 169 9.87 7.16 7.39
C ASN A 169 11.17 7.06 8.22
N HIS A 170 12.12 6.23 7.82
CA HIS A 170 13.42 6.03 8.47
C HIS A 170 14.47 5.66 7.43
N ASP A 171 15.74 5.95 7.75
CA ASP A 171 16.89 5.76 6.87
C ASP A 171 17.39 4.30 6.75
N TYR A 172 16.66 3.31 7.24
CA TYR A 172 17.00 1.88 7.11
C TYR A 172 15.80 1.09 6.61
N THR A 173 16.04 -0.14 6.14
CA THR A 173 15.00 -1.01 5.61
C THR A 173 14.22 -1.70 6.72
N TRP A 174 12.88 -1.60 6.72
CA TRP A 174 12.05 -2.20 7.79
C TRP A 174 11.67 -3.65 7.54
N THR A 175 11.44 -3.98 6.28
CA THR A 175 10.68 -5.17 5.92
C THR A 175 11.60 -6.34 5.51
N ASP A 176 12.90 -6.20 5.79
CA ASP A 176 13.91 -7.24 5.60
C ASP A 176 13.66 -8.42 6.56
N GLY A 177 13.23 -9.56 6.03
CA GLY A 177 12.93 -10.76 6.80
C GLY A 177 11.68 -10.64 7.67
N TYR A 178 10.77 -9.70 7.36
CA TYR A 178 9.56 -9.47 8.14
C TYR A 178 8.57 -10.65 8.04
N ILE A 179 8.05 -11.10 9.17
CA ILE A 179 7.03 -12.15 9.24
C ILE A 179 5.64 -11.56 8.97
N THR A 180 5.21 -11.58 7.70
CA THR A 180 3.96 -10.93 7.28
C THR A 180 2.69 -11.61 7.81
N GLN A 181 2.77 -12.81 8.36
CA GLN A 181 1.63 -13.44 9.07
C GLN A 181 1.17 -12.58 10.25
N TYR A 182 2.06 -11.77 10.83
CA TYR A 182 1.66 -10.79 11.84
C TYR A 182 0.78 -9.67 11.27
N LEU A 183 1.00 -9.27 10.00
CA LEU A 183 0.11 -8.34 9.31
C LEU A 183 -1.29 -8.92 9.17
N ASP A 184 -1.43 -10.22 8.89
CA ASP A 184 -2.73 -10.88 8.85
C ASP A 184 -3.43 -10.83 10.22
N VAL A 185 -2.69 -11.08 11.31
CA VAL A 185 -3.21 -10.92 12.67
C VAL A 185 -3.71 -9.50 12.91
N LEU A 186 -2.97 -8.48 12.46
CA LEU A 186 -3.37 -7.08 12.60
C LEU A 186 -4.60 -6.73 11.75
N ASN A 187 -4.67 -7.21 10.51
CA ASN A 187 -5.81 -7.02 9.62
C ASN A 187 -7.09 -7.62 10.24
N ILE A 188 -7.05 -8.89 10.68
CA ILE A 188 -8.20 -9.53 11.34
C ILE A 188 -8.61 -8.81 12.62
N LYS A 189 -7.64 -8.39 13.44
CA LYS A 189 -7.94 -7.58 14.63
C LYS A 189 -8.62 -6.26 14.28
N PHE A 190 -8.21 -5.61 13.20
CA PHE A 190 -8.74 -4.33 12.76
C PHE A 190 -10.15 -4.47 12.18
N ILE A 191 -10.40 -5.49 11.36
CA ILE A 191 -11.74 -5.81 10.83
C ILE A 191 -12.74 -6.05 11.96
N ASN A 192 -12.33 -6.76 13.01
CA ASN A 192 -13.21 -7.07 14.15
C ASN A 192 -13.50 -5.87 15.08
N MET A 193 -12.94 -4.69 14.81
CA MET A 193 -13.27 -3.46 15.55
C MET A 193 -14.48 -2.76 14.96
N ASP A 194 -15.22 -2.05 15.79
CA ASP A 194 -16.22 -1.08 15.32
C ASP A 194 -15.57 0.13 14.64
N LYS A 195 -16.38 0.86 13.87
CA LYS A 195 -15.98 2.05 13.10
C LYS A 195 -15.20 3.10 13.90
N GLU A 196 -15.61 3.41 15.12
CA GLU A 196 -14.94 4.44 15.93
C GLU A 196 -13.59 3.95 16.45
N LYS A 197 -13.55 2.69 16.88
CA LYS A 197 -12.35 2.06 17.39
C LYS A 197 -11.31 1.85 16.30
N ARG A 198 -11.71 1.51 15.06
CA ARG A 198 -10.83 1.46 13.89
C ARG A 198 -10.09 2.79 13.70
N LEU A 199 -10.83 3.90 13.63
CA LEU A 199 -10.26 5.23 13.44
C LEU A 199 -9.23 5.59 14.52
N LYS A 200 -9.56 5.33 15.80
CA LYS A 200 -8.66 5.58 16.94
C LYS A 200 -7.45 4.65 16.94
N SER A 201 -7.53 3.49 16.30
CA SER A 201 -6.49 2.46 16.31
C SER A 201 -5.48 2.57 15.17
N ILE A 202 -5.75 3.36 14.12
CA ILE A 202 -4.83 3.56 12.97
C ILE A 202 -3.39 3.90 13.43
N PRO A 203 -3.16 4.87 14.37
CA PRO A 203 -1.81 5.16 14.83
C PRO A 203 -1.15 4.00 15.60
N THR A 204 -1.96 3.20 16.31
CA THR A 204 -1.49 2.00 16.99
C THR A 204 -1.08 0.91 16.00
N MET A 205 -1.80 0.77 14.88
CA MET A 205 -1.42 -0.18 13.82
C MET A 205 -0.08 0.20 13.20
N ALA A 206 0.12 1.46 12.83
CA ALA A 206 1.43 1.94 12.34
C ALA A 206 2.55 1.63 13.34
N LYS A 207 2.34 1.95 14.62
CA LYS A 207 3.32 1.65 15.68
C LYS A 207 3.65 0.14 15.77
N ARG A 208 2.63 -0.72 15.71
CA ARG A 208 2.81 -2.18 15.80
C ARG A 208 3.53 -2.76 14.59
N LEU A 209 3.33 -2.19 13.41
CA LEU A 209 4.02 -2.59 12.19
C LEU A 209 5.50 -2.22 12.26
N THR A 210 5.82 -1.05 12.80
CA THR A 210 7.20 -0.52 12.86
C THR A 210 8.00 -1.01 14.05
N GLU A 211 7.35 -1.18 15.22
CA GLU A 211 8.00 -1.63 16.44
C GLU A 211 7.69 -3.12 16.61
N HIS A 212 8.70 -3.98 16.40
CA HIS A 212 8.64 -5.42 16.61
C HIS A 212 8.50 -5.75 18.11
N GLY A 213 7.35 -5.40 18.68
CA GLY A 213 7.03 -5.60 20.08
C GLY A 213 6.80 -7.06 20.42
N LYS A 214 6.46 -7.33 21.67
CA LYS A 214 6.24 -8.68 22.21
C LYS A 214 5.32 -9.54 21.32
N GLU A 215 4.22 -8.96 20.84
CA GLU A 215 3.25 -9.68 20.01
C GLU A 215 3.83 -10.11 18.65
N TYR A 216 4.63 -9.26 18.00
CA TYR A 216 5.33 -9.61 16.76
C TYR A 216 6.32 -10.75 17.02
N LEU A 217 7.13 -10.64 18.08
CA LEU A 217 8.14 -11.65 18.42
C LEU A 217 7.53 -13.02 18.75
N GLU A 218 6.36 -13.04 19.41
CA GLU A 218 5.60 -14.27 19.65
C GLU A 218 5.15 -14.92 18.34
N ILE A 219 4.59 -14.14 17.41
CA ILE A 219 4.16 -14.66 16.10
C ILE A 219 5.37 -15.11 15.27
N GLU A 220 6.45 -14.36 15.26
CA GLU A 220 7.70 -14.72 14.59
C GLU A 220 8.24 -16.06 15.11
N SER A 221 8.30 -16.24 16.44
CA SER A 221 8.73 -17.51 17.04
C SER A 221 7.86 -18.67 16.58
N VAL A 222 6.53 -18.53 16.62
CA VAL A 222 5.58 -19.57 16.21
C VAL A 222 5.73 -19.91 14.73
N VAL A 223 5.90 -18.89 13.87
CA VAL A 223 6.06 -19.10 12.42
C VAL A 223 7.38 -19.80 12.12
N LEU A 224 8.48 -19.39 12.74
CA LEU A 224 9.80 -20.00 12.52
C LEU A 224 9.87 -21.43 13.07
N GLU A 225 9.26 -21.69 14.23
CA GLU A 225 9.15 -23.04 14.79
C GLU A 225 8.33 -23.95 13.87
N GLY A 226 7.17 -23.47 13.39
CA GLY A 226 6.35 -24.22 12.43
C GLY A 226 7.08 -24.47 11.11
N ALA A 227 7.76 -23.47 10.56
CA ALA A 227 8.55 -23.62 9.33
C ALA A 227 9.62 -24.71 9.49
N LYS A 228 10.29 -24.73 10.64
CA LYS A 228 11.31 -25.74 10.98
C LYS A 228 10.71 -27.13 11.17
N GLU A 229 9.58 -27.25 11.86
CA GLU A 229 8.90 -28.53 12.11
C GLU A 229 8.46 -29.19 10.80
N PHE A 230 7.92 -28.41 9.86
CA PHE A 230 7.40 -28.91 8.59
C PHE A 230 8.41 -28.86 7.43
N GLY A 231 9.62 -28.34 7.66
CA GLY A 231 10.66 -28.21 6.63
C GLY A 231 10.27 -27.32 5.46
N ARG A 232 9.55 -26.22 5.71
CA ARG A 232 9.04 -25.29 4.70
C ARG A 232 9.59 -23.88 4.90
N SER A 233 9.37 -23.00 3.93
CA SER A 233 9.65 -21.58 4.11
C SER A 233 8.73 -20.99 5.19
N ALA A 234 9.23 -20.01 5.93
CA ALA A 234 8.41 -19.23 6.86
C ALA A 234 7.21 -18.59 6.14
N ASN A 235 7.35 -18.26 4.86
CA ASN A 235 6.30 -17.65 4.04
C ASN A 235 5.12 -18.60 3.76
N ASP A 236 5.37 -19.92 3.80
CA ASP A 236 4.36 -20.96 3.54
C ASP A 236 3.54 -21.31 4.79
N VAL A 237 4.00 -20.88 5.97
CA VAL A 237 3.30 -21.17 7.23
C VAL A 237 2.04 -20.32 7.32
N ARG A 238 0.92 -20.98 7.61
CA ARG A 238 -0.38 -20.34 7.86
C ARG A 238 -0.76 -20.48 9.32
N LEU A 239 -1.19 -19.37 9.93
CA LEU A 239 -1.66 -19.35 11.30
C LEU A 239 -3.10 -19.86 11.37
N LYS A 240 -3.37 -20.81 12.26
CA LYS A 240 -4.71 -21.35 12.46
C LYS A 240 -5.63 -20.29 13.09
N GLY A 241 -6.83 -20.13 12.53
CA GLY A 241 -7.85 -19.20 13.03
C GLY A 241 -7.64 -17.75 12.61
N ILE A 242 -6.77 -17.51 11.63
CA ILE A 242 -6.60 -16.23 10.96
C ILE A 242 -7.20 -16.37 9.56
N ASP A 243 -8.52 -16.26 9.50
CA ASP A 243 -9.30 -16.37 8.28
C ASP A 243 -9.96 -15.03 8.00
N TYR A 244 -9.75 -14.49 6.80
CA TYR A 244 -10.41 -13.25 6.37
C TYR A 244 -11.89 -13.54 6.10
N PRO A 245 -12.79 -12.60 6.44
CA PRO A 245 -14.20 -12.75 6.09
C PRO A 245 -14.38 -12.61 4.57
N ASP A 246 -15.43 -13.25 4.03
CA ASP A 246 -15.79 -13.15 2.62
C ASP A 246 -16.13 -11.70 2.21
N GLU A 247 -16.71 -10.94 3.14
CA GLU A 247 -17.08 -9.54 2.96
C GLU A 247 -16.46 -8.67 4.06
N ILE A 248 -15.91 -7.52 3.67
CA ILE A 248 -15.38 -6.50 4.57
C ILE A 248 -16.37 -5.34 4.60
N ASP A 249 -16.78 -4.95 5.80
CA ASP A 249 -17.55 -3.72 6.03
C ASP A 249 -16.63 -2.49 5.94
N TRP A 250 -16.47 -2.00 4.71
CA TRP A 250 -15.55 -0.93 4.31
C TRP A 250 -15.87 0.42 4.96
#